data_AF-A0A951HBU1-F1
#
_entry.id   AF-A0A951HBU1-F1
#
_cell.length_a   1.000
_cell.length_b   1.000
_cell.length_c   1.000
_cell.angle_alpha   90.00
_cell.angle_beta   90.00
_cell.angle_gamma   90.00
#
_symmetry.space_group_name_H-M   'P 1'
#
loop_
_entity.id
_entity.type
_entity.pdbx_description
1 polymer ?
#
loop_
_entity_poly.entity_id
_entity_poly.type
_entity_poly.pdbx_seq_one_letter_code
_entity_poly.pdbx_strand_id
1 'polypeptide(L)'
;MSKMKHYPKNIRKLLRELSAAAYEAELKQELMQLAESFDAWRQEKMSSGELSHLIHEYYRGPARELFSHYNNCPEDILVVMAVVRGLFSLETIPSEVLPYIQPQIEIYRHAP
;
A
#
# COMPACT_ATOMS: atom_id res chain seq x y z
N MET A 1 -19.91 0.31 7.26
CA MET A 1 -19.61 1.70 6.82
C MET A 1 -18.97 2.43 8.01
N SER A 2 -17.66 2.70 7.96
CA SER A 2 -17.01 3.50 9.00
C SER A 2 -17.61 4.91 8.99
N LYS A 3 -18.01 5.44 10.15
CA LYS A 3 -18.45 6.84 10.26
C LYS A 3 -17.35 7.72 9.66
N MET A 4 -17.70 8.63 8.74
CA MET A 4 -16.76 9.65 8.26
C MET A 4 -16.20 10.39 9.48
N LYS A 5 -14.95 10.10 9.85
CA LYS A 5 -14.28 10.81 10.93
C LYS A 5 -14.03 12.24 10.47
N HIS A 6 -14.51 13.21 11.22
CA HIS A 6 -14.34 14.61 10.89
C HIS A 6 -12.97 15.09 11.38
N TYR A 7 -11.96 14.95 10.52
CA TYR A 7 -10.60 15.38 10.82
C TYR A 7 -10.39 16.87 10.51
N PRO A 8 -9.57 17.57 11.32
CA PRO A 8 -9.07 18.90 10.97
C PRO A 8 -8.44 18.94 9.57
N LYS A 9 -8.49 20.09 8.90
CA LYS A 9 -8.03 20.24 7.51
C LYS A 9 -6.55 19.86 7.33
N ASN A 10 -5.70 20.24 8.28
CA ASN A 10 -4.28 19.86 8.30
C ASN A 10 -4.10 18.35 8.43
N ILE A 11 -4.85 17.68 9.31
CA ILE A 11 -4.78 16.23 9.50
C ILE A 11 -5.24 15.48 8.25
N ARG A 12 -6.32 15.92 7.59
CA ARG A 12 -6.74 15.32 6.30
C ARG A 12 -5.67 15.43 5.23
N LYS A 13 -4.98 16.56 5.16
CA LYS A 13 -3.87 16.75 4.22
C LYS A 13 -2.74 15.76 4.49
N LEU A 14 -2.33 15.63 5.75
CA LEU A 14 -1.26 14.71 6.15
C LEU A 14 -1.65 13.24 5.90
N LEU A 15 -2.89 12.84 6.20
CA LEU A 15 -3.37 11.48 5.92
C LEU A 15 -3.33 11.16 4.43
N ARG A 16 -3.67 12.12 3.56
CA ARG A 16 -3.57 11.93 2.11
C ARG A 16 -2.13 11.78 1.65
N GLU A 17 -1.22 12.61 2.17
CA GLU A 17 0.20 12.54 1.84
C GLU A 17 0.81 11.20 2.28
N LEU A 18 0.49 10.75 3.51
CA LEU A 18 0.89 9.44 4.02
C LEU A 18 0.29 8.30 3.20
N SER A 19 -0.99 8.40 2.82
CA SER A 19 -1.64 7.39 1.96
C SER A 19 -1.00 7.33 0.57
N ALA A 20 -0.60 8.46 -0.01
CA ALA A 20 0.11 8.47 -1.29
C ALA A 20 1.52 7.84 -1.16
N ALA A 21 2.21 8.11 -0.06
CA ALA A 21 3.50 7.49 0.22
C ALA A 21 3.39 5.96 0.43
N ALA A 22 2.31 5.51 1.09
CA ALA A 22 2.04 4.08 1.28
C ALA A 22 1.77 3.40 -0.07
N TYR A 23 0.95 4.04 -0.92
CA TYR A 23 0.69 3.55 -2.28
C TYR A 23 1.97 3.37 -3.08
N GLU A 24 2.84 4.38 -3.08
CA GLU A 24 4.11 4.32 -3.82
C GLU A 24 5.03 3.20 -3.29
N ALA A 25 5.08 3.01 -1.98
CA ALA A 25 5.93 2.00 -1.38
C ALA A 25 5.40 0.57 -1.67
N GLU A 26 4.09 0.33 -1.62
CA GLU A 26 3.49 -0.94 -2.03
C GLU A 26 3.65 -1.18 -3.54
N LEU A 27 3.40 -0.15 -4.37
CA LEU A 27 3.60 -0.24 -5.81
C LEU A 27 5.04 -0.60 -6.16
N LYS A 28 6.02 -0.01 -5.45
CA LYS A 28 7.43 -0.36 -5.62
C LYS A 28 7.69 -1.82 -5.28
N GLN A 29 7.13 -2.36 -4.20
CA GLN A 29 7.30 -3.77 -3.84
C GLN A 29 6.76 -4.71 -4.92
N GLU A 30 5.58 -4.41 -5.46
CA GLU A 30 4.98 -5.16 -6.56
C GLU A 30 5.82 -5.09 -7.85
N LEU A 31 6.29 -3.89 -8.20
CA LEU A 31 7.13 -3.68 -9.38
C LEU A 31 8.51 -4.34 -9.25
N MET A 32 9.06 -4.45 -8.03
CA MET A 32 10.32 -5.17 -7.80
C MET A 32 10.19 -6.67 -8.14
N GLN A 33 9.06 -7.31 -7.84
CA GLN A 33 8.82 -8.71 -8.22
C GLN A 33 8.78 -8.88 -9.75
N LEU A 34 8.15 -7.92 -10.44
CA LEU A 34 8.14 -7.92 -11.90
C LEU A 34 9.56 -7.69 -12.47
N ALA A 35 10.34 -6.79 -11.86
CA ALA A 35 11.72 -6.52 -12.26
C ALA A 35 12.62 -7.77 -12.12
N GLU A 36 12.46 -8.56 -11.06
CA GLU A 36 13.15 -9.84 -10.89
C GLU A 36 12.82 -10.83 -12.02
N SER A 37 11.59 -10.83 -12.51
CA SER A 37 11.18 -11.63 -13.67
C SER A 37 11.90 -11.19 -14.95
N PHE A 38 12.05 -9.88 -15.17
CA PHE A 38 12.86 -9.35 -16.27
C PHE A 38 14.35 -9.71 -16.13
N ASP A 39 14.88 -9.76 -14.92
CA ASP A 39 16.27 -10.17 -14.66
C ASP A 39 16.48 -11.66 -14.93
N ALA A 40 15.53 -12.52 -14.55
CA ALA A 40 15.55 -13.95 -14.84
C ALA A 40 15.52 -14.21 -16.36
N TRP A 41 14.67 -13.49 -17.09
CA TRP A 41 14.62 -13.55 -18.55
C TRP A 41 15.93 -13.12 -19.21
N ARG A 42 16.53 -12.01 -18.77
CA ARG A 42 17.85 -11.55 -19.27
C ARG A 42 18.97 -12.54 -19.01
N GLN A 43 18.84 -13.39 -17.99
CA GLN A 43 19.80 -14.44 -17.65
C GLN A 43 19.47 -15.79 -18.32
N GLU A 44 18.55 -15.81 -19.28
CA GLU A 44 18.08 -17.03 -20.00
C GLU A 44 17.48 -18.10 -19.07
N LYS A 45 17.08 -17.71 -17.85
CA LYS A 45 16.43 -18.60 -16.86
C LYS A 45 14.91 -18.68 -17.06
N MET A 46 14.37 -17.87 -17.96
CA MET A 46 12.95 -17.74 -18.25
C MET A 46 12.80 -17.41 -19.74
N SER A 47 11.85 -18.04 -20.41
CA SER A 47 11.52 -17.75 -21.80
C SER A 47 10.73 -16.46 -21.93
N SER A 48 10.75 -15.85 -23.13
CA SER A 48 9.92 -14.67 -23.41
C SER A 48 8.42 -14.95 -23.28
N GLY A 49 7.98 -16.21 -23.49
CA GLY A 49 6.58 -16.62 -23.32
C GLY A 49 6.15 -16.61 -21.85
N GLU A 50 7.00 -17.14 -20.97
CA GLU A 50 6.79 -17.11 -19.51
C GLU A 50 6.79 -15.68 -18.98
N LEU A 51 7.74 -14.85 -19.40
CA LEU A 51 7.76 -13.43 -19.01
C LEU A 51 6.49 -12.70 -19.47
N SER A 52 6.07 -12.92 -20.71
CA SER A 52 4.83 -12.31 -21.26
C SER A 52 3.60 -12.72 -20.44
N HIS A 53 3.52 -13.99 -20.03
CA HIS A 53 2.44 -14.48 -19.17
C HIS A 53 2.44 -13.77 -17.81
N LEU A 54 3.60 -13.67 -17.13
CA LEU A 54 3.72 -12.99 -15.85
C LEU A 54 3.33 -11.51 -15.92
N ILE A 55 3.70 -10.81 -16.99
CA ILE A 55 3.28 -9.41 -17.21
C ILE A 55 1.74 -9.32 -17.32
N HIS A 56 1.11 -10.25 -18.04
CA HIS A 56 -0.34 -10.30 -18.16
C HIS A 56 -1.04 -10.62 -16.83
N GLU A 57 -0.48 -11.51 -16.02
CA GLU A 57 -1.00 -11.83 -14.68
C GLU A 57 -0.87 -10.62 -13.75
N TYR A 58 0.30 -9.96 -13.72
CA TYR A 58 0.53 -8.73 -12.96
C TYR A 58 -0.51 -7.65 -13.26
N TYR A 59 -0.76 -7.41 -14.56
CA TYR A 59 -1.71 -6.39 -14.99
C TYR A 59 -3.16 -6.73 -14.58
N ARG A 60 -3.55 -8.00 -14.63
CA ARG A 60 -4.93 -8.43 -14.31
C ARG A 60 -5.20 -8.52 -12.82
N GLY A 61 -4.21 -8.95 -12.04
CA GLY A 61 -4.34 -9.16 -10.59
C GLY A 61 -3.70 -8.02 -9.79
N PRO A 62 -2.43 -8.12 -9.38
CA PRO A 62 -1.79 -7.21 -8.43
C PRO A 62 -1.96 -5.72 -8.72
N ALA A 63 -1.70 -5.30 -9.96
CA ALA A 63 -1.84 -3.88 -10.34
C ALA A 63 -3.28 -3.37 -10.18
N ARG A 64 -4.26 -4.21 -10.54
CA ARG A 64 -5.68 -3.89 -10.44
C ARG A 64 -6.14 -3.88 -8.99
N GLU A 65 -5.70 -4.85 -8.19
CA GLU A 65 -6.05 -4.97 -6.78
C GLU A 65 -5.50 -3.79 -5.98
N LEU A 66 -4.23 -3.44 -6.19
CA LEU A 66 -3.61 -2.29 -5.53
C LEU A 66 -4.31 -0.98 -5.91
N PHE A 67 -4.55 -0.76 -7.21
CA PHE A 67 -5.28 0.40 -7.67
C PHE A 67 -6.70 0.47 -7.07
N SER A 68 -7.43 -0.65 -7.07
CA SER A 68 -8.77 -0.73 -6.49
C SER A 68 -8.75 -0.44 -4.98
N HIS A 69 -7.78 -0.99 -4.25
CA HIS A 69 -7.66 -0.80 -2.81
C HIS A 69 -7.51 0.68 -2.45
N TYR A 70 -6.58 1.38 -3.10
CA TYR A 70 -6.27 2.78 -2.82
C TYR A 70 -7.32 3.78 -3.33
N ASN A 71 -8.14 3.41 -4.31
CA ASN A 71 -9.25 4.26 -4.77
C ASN A 71 -10.54 4.06 -3.97
N ASN A 72 -10.71 2.91 -3.29
CA ASN A 72 -11.96 2.57 -2.62
C ASN A 72 -11.87 2.58 -1.09
N CYS A 73 -10.67 2.61 -0.51
CA CYS A 73 -10.49 2.69 0.94
C CYS A 73 -10.27 4.12 1.43
N PRO A 74 -10.80 4.49 2.61
CA PRO A 74 -10.49 5.77 3.25
C PRO A 74 -8.99 5.93 3.54
N GLU A 75 -8.47 7.15 3.38
CA GLU A 75 -7.05 7.48 3.55
C GLU A 75 -6.53 7.11 4.95
N ASP A 76 -7.34 7.29 6.00
CA ASP A 76 -6.95 6.92 7.37
C ASP A 76 -6.77 5.41 7.55
N ILE A 77 -7.64 4.61 6.93
CA ILE A 77 -7.53 3.15 6.97
C ILE A 77 -6.30 2.69 6.19
N LEU A 78 -6.00 3.30 5.04
CA LEU A 78 -4.80 2.99 4.26
C LEU A 78 -3.52 3.25 5.06
N VAL A 79 -3.44 4.39 5.76
CA VAL A 79 -2.31 4.71 6.64
C VAL A 79 -2.21 3.74 7.82
N VAL A 80 -3.34 3.37 8.44
CA VAL A 80 -3.38 2.37 9.51
C VAL A 80 -2.82 1.02 9.01
N MET A 81 -3.27 0.57 7.84
CA MET A 81 -2.82 -0.70 7.27
C MET A 81 -1.34 -0.68 6.90
N ALA A 82 -0.83 0.45 6.39
CA ALA A 82 0.59 0.63 6.15
C ALA A 82 1.43 0.48 7.43
N VAL A 83 0.97 1.01 8.57
CA VAL A 83 1.63 0.83 9.87
C VAL A 83 1.52 -0.62 10.36
N VAL A 84 0.34 -1.24 10.25
CA VAL A 84 0.10 -2.62 10.71
C VAL A 84 0.94 -3.62 9.92
N ARG A 85 1.09 -3.42 8.62
CA ARG A 85 1.92 -4.24 7.71
C ARG A 85 3.41 -3.94 7.82
N GLY A 86 3.81 -2.96 8.64
CA GLY A 86 5.20 -2.58 8.83
C GLY A 86 5.80 -1.78 7.67
N LEU A 87 4.98 -1.25 6.76
CA LEU A 87 5.42 -0.35 5.69
C LEU A 87 5.86 1.00 6.26
N PHE A 88 5.18 1.45 7.31
CA PHE A 88 5.57 2.61 8.12
C PHE A 88 5.88 2.20 9.56
N SER A 89 6.91 2.83 10.12
CA SER A 89 7.13 2.83 11.56
C SER A 89 6.22 3.86 12.22
N LEU A 90 5.83 3.62 13.47
CA LEU A 90 5.11 4.63 14.27
C LEU A 90 5.92 5.93 14.40
N GLU A 91 7.25 5.82 14.40
CA GLU A 91 8.17 6.96 14.47
C GLU A 91 8.15 7.84 13.21
N THR A 92 7.77 7.26 12.06
CA THR A 92 7.68 8.00 10.79
C THR A 92 6.35 8.72 10.61
N ILE A 93 5.37 8.45 11.48
CA ILE A 93 4.07 9.12 11.46
C ILE A 93 4.20 10.46 12.20
N PRO A 94 3.77 11.59 11.60
CA PRO A 94 3.72 12.87 12.29
C PRO A 94 2.95 12.75 13.62
N SER A 95 3.51 13.28 14.70
CA SER A 95 2.94 13.20 16.05
C SER A 95 1.53 13.81 16.13
N GLU A 96 1.21 14.78 15.27
CA GLU A 96 -0.13 15.36 15.15
C GLU A 96 -1.17 14.39 14.59
N VAL A 97 -0.76 13.44 13.74
CA VAL A 97 -1.65 12.46 13.09
C VAL A 97 -1.88 11.25 14.00
N LEU A 98 -0.86 10.86 14.75
CA LEU A 98 -0.86 9.62 15.54
C LEU A 98 -2.09 9.47 16.46
N PRO A 99 -2.54 10.48 17.23
CA PRO A 99 -3.72 10.35 18.10
C PRO A 99 -5.01 9.98 17.37
N TYR A 100 -5.12 10.31 16.07
CA TYR A 100 -6.33 10.08 15.27
C TYR A 100 -6.44 8.64 14.74
N ILE A 101 -5.30 7.99 14.52
CA ILE A 101 -5.21 6.67 13.89
C ILE A 101 -4.77 5.57 14.86
N GLN A 102 -4.16 5.91 16.00
CA GLN A 102 -3.66 4.94 16.98
C GLN A 102 -4.73 3.96 17.49
N PRO A 103 -5.97 4.39 17.82
CA PRO A 103 -7.02 3.45 18.21
C PRO A 103 -7.34 2.42 17.11
N GLN A 104 -7.26 2.82 15.83
CA GLN A 104 -7.47 1.89 14.72
C GLN A 104 -6.27 0.95 14.56
N ILE A 105 -5.03 1.43 14.70
CA ILE A 105 -3.82 0.59 14.64
C ILE A 105 -3.91 -0.56 15.65
N GLU A 106 -4.31 -0.26 16.89
CA GLU A 106 -4.48 -1.27 17.93
C GLU A 106 -5.55 -2.30 17.56
N ILE A 107 -6.71 -1.86 17.04
CA ILE A 107 -7.76 -2.77 16.58
C ILE A 107 -7.26 -3.71 15.47
N TYR A 108 -6.59 -3.17 14.44
CA TYR A 108 -6.15 -3.94 13.28
C TYR A 108 -4.94 -4.83 13.58
N ARG A 109 -4.09 -4.50 14.56
CA ARG A 109 -3.01 -5.40 15.03
C ARG A 109 -3.52 -6.66 15.71
N HIS A 110 -4.72 -6.60 16.29
CA HIS A 110 -5.33 -7.71 17.02
C HIS A 110 -6.49 -8.37 16.26
N ALA A 111 -6.72 -7.97 15.01
CA ALA A 111 -7.68 -8.64 14.14
C ALA A 111 -7.13 -10.03 13.74
N PRO A 112 -7.96 -11.09 13.81
CA PRO A 112 -7.56 -12.46 13.48
C PRO A 112 -7.25 -12.67 12.00
#